data_AF-A0A024TRV2-F1
#
_entry.id   AF-A0A024TRV2-F1
#
_cell.length_a   1.000
_cell.length_b   1.000
_cell.length_c   1.000
_cell.angle_alpha   90.00
_cell.angle_beta   90.00
_cell.angle_gamma   90.00
#
_symmetry.space_group_name_H-M   'P 1'
#
loop_
_entity.id
_entity.type
_entity.pdbx_description
1 polymer ?
#
loop_
_entity_poly.entity_id
_entity_poly.type
_entity_poly.pdbx_seq_one_letter_code
_entity_poly.pdbx_strand_id
1 'polypeptide(L)'
;MKLFGALLVASAAATKQSVSTLSADEQSELRAELSKWREEFGPAAAERGLLPRASESSNPIEAENDELQRFYDNKLAIEEARRNNPEATFDYNHPFALMTQAEFKMFVEGVSMEESRSAFRSVPEADLNVTSVKAASVDWTTGKCVNPVRNQGQCGSCWAFSAVARGATAGGRTPP
;
A
#
# COMPACT_ATOMS: atom_id res chain seq x y z
N MET A 1 6.99 21.26 2.54
CA MET A 1 7.89 20.15 2.18
C MET A 1 9.07 20.71 1.42
N LYS A 2 10.21 20.86 2.09
CA LYS A 2 11.43 21.38 1.46
C LYS A 2 12.34 20.18 1.18
N LEU A 3 12.59 19.97 -0.11
CA LEU A 3 13.81 19.46 -0.74
C LEU A 3 14.70 18.52 0.08
N PHE A 4 14.64 17.22 -0.24
CA PHE A 4 15.83 16.37 -0.17
C PHE A 4 16.64 16.60 -1.46
N GLY A 5 17.95 16.74 -1.33
CA GLY A 5 18.87 17.20 -2.37
C GLY A 5 18.69 16.55 -3.74
N ALA A 6 18.88 17.38 -4.78
CA ALA A 6 18.88 17.10 -6.21
C ALA A 6 18.83 15.61 -6.61
N LEU A 7 17.70 15.20 -7.17
CA LEU A 7 17.57 13.94 -7.88
C LEU A 7 18.45 14.00 -9.14
N LEU A 8 19.71 13.55 -9.03
CA LEU A 8 20.56 13.36 -10.19
C LEU A 8 20.03 12.15 -10.97
N VAL A 9 19.39 12.43 -12.09
CA VAL A 9 19.05 11.43 -13.10
C VAL A 9 20.37 10.95 -13.72
N ALA A 10 20.81 9.76 -13.33
CA ALA A 10 21.81 9.00 -14.08
C ALA A 10 21.22 7.64 -14.45
N SER A 11 21.21 7.38 -15.76
CA SER A 11 20.69 6.20 -16.41
C SER A 11 21.26 4.88 -15.85
N ALA A 12 20.38 3.87 -15.74
CA ALA A 12 20.67 2.44 -15.77
C ALA A 12 21.76 1.90 -14.80
N ALA A 13 21.77 2.35 -13.56
CA ALA A 13 22.07 1.54 -12.37
C ALA A 13 21.63 2.40 -11.17
N ALA A 14 20.44 2.16 -10.64
CA ALA A 14 19.97 2.89 -9.46
C ALA A 14 20.84 2.48 -8.26
N THR A 15 21.94 3.19 -8.02
CA THR A 15 22.63 3.17 -6.74
C THR A 15 21.59 3.65 -5.72
N LYS A 16 21.04 2.71 -4.94
CA LYS A 16 20.09 3.07 -3.88
C LYS A 16 20.79 4.09 -2.97
N GLN A 17 20.26 5.32 -2.92
CA GLN A 17 20.81 6.35 -2.06
C GLN A 17 20.77 5.87 -0.61
N SER A 18 21.87 6.03 0.11
CA SER A 18 21.94 5.62 1.51
C SER A 18 21.69 6.80 2.43
N VAL A 19 20.99 6.57 3.54
CA VAL A 19 20.80 7.56 4.61
C VAL A 19 22.13 8.08 5.14
N SER A 20 23.18 7.26 5.11
CA SER A 20 24.54 7.63 5.51
C SER A 20 25.17 8.74 4.65
N THR A 21 24.68 8.93 3.42
CA THR A 21 25.16 9.96 2.49
C THR A 21 24.46 11.31 2.65
N LEU A 22 23.40 11.38 3.47
CA LEU A 22 22.67 12.61 3.76
C LEU A 22 23.47 13.51 4.70
N SER A 23 23.24 14.82 4.60
CA SER A 23 23.79 15.79 5.55
C SER A 23 23.25 15.56 6.98
N ALA A 24 23.95 16.09 7.98
CA ALA A 24 23.54 15.97 9.38
C ALA A 24 22.13 16.55 9.63
N ASP A 25 21.82 17.67 8.97
CA ASP A 25 20.51 18.32 9.08
C ASP A 25 19.40 17.46 8.45
N GLU A 26 19.63 16.93 7.23
CA GLU A 26 18.67 16.03 6.57
C GLU A 26 18.42 14.74 7.38
N GLN A 27 19.47 14.15 7.96
CA GLN A 27 19.31 12.99 8.84
C GLN A 27 18.53 13.34 10.12
N SER A 28 18.75 14.53 10.68
CA SER A 28 18.02 14.99 11.86
C SER A 28 16.53 15.19 11.57
N GLU A 29 16.19 15.77 10.41
CA GLU A 29 14.80 15.94 9.97
C GLU A 29 14.13 14.58 9.74
N LEU A 30 14.83 13.66 9.05
CA LEU A 30 14.33 12.31 8.81
C LEU A 30 14.06 11.54 10.11
N ARG A 31 14.96 11.65 11.11
CA ARG A 31 14.75 11.06 12.45
C ARG A 31 13.53 11.65 13.14
N ALA A 32 13.34 12.97 13.07
CA ALA A 32 12.18 13.63 13.67
C ALA A 32 10.86 13.18 13.02
N GLU A 33 10.83 13.08 11.69
CA GLU A 33 9.67 12.55 10.97
C GLU A 33 9.39 11.09 11.30
N LEU A 34 10.43 10.25 11.35
CA LEU A 34 10.29 8.85 11.73
C LEU A 34 9.78 8.70 13.16
N SER A 35 10.24 9.53 14.10
CA SER A 35 9.73 9.57 15.47
C SER A 35 8.23 9.86 15.49
N LYS A 36 7.79 10.88 14.74
CA LYS A 36 6.36 11.20 14.62
C LYS A 36 5.56 10.05 14.01
N TRP A 37 6.07 9.42 12.96
CA TRP A 37 5.42 8.26 12.36
C TRP A 37 5.28 7.10 13.36
N ARG A 38 6.29 6.85 14.21
CA ARG A 38 6.21 5.80 15.25
C ARG A 38 5.15 6.10 16.28
N GLU A 39 4.99 7.35 16.69
CA GLU A 39 3.94 7.74 17.63
C GLU A 39 2.55 7.50 17.05
N GLU A 40 2.34 7.85 15.79
CA GLU A 40 1.02 7.79 15.15
C GLU A 40 0.66 6.38 14.64
N PHE A 41 1.61 5.69 14.02
CA PHE A 41 1.36 4.42 13.32
C PHE A 41 2.11 3.23 13.91
N GLY A 42 3.11 3.45 14.76
CA GLY A 42 3.94 2.39 15.35
C GLY A 42 3.14 1.31 16.09
N PRO A 43 2.18 1.66 16.98
CA PRO A 43 1.35 0.66 17.67
C PRO A 43 0.54 -0.21 16.70
N ALA A 44 -0.10 0.39 15.69
CA ALA A 44 -0.88 -0.32 14.69
C ALA A 44 0.01 -1.18 13.77
N ALA A 45 1.21 -0.71 13.46
CA ALA A 45 2.20 -1.47 12.70
C ALA A 45 2.70 -2.68 13.50
N ALA A 46 2.98 -2.51 14.79
CA ALA A 46 3.43 -3.58 15.69
C ALA A 46 2.37 -4.67 15.84
N GLU A 47 1.12 -4.30 16.14
CA GLU A 47 0.00 -5.24 16.31
C GLU A 47 -0.21 -6.12 15.06
N ARG A 48 0.07 -5.57 13.88
CA ARG A 48 -0.13 -6.24 12.59
C ARG A 48 1.13 -6.91 12.05
N GLY A 49 2.24 -6.88 12.80
CA GLY A 49 3.53 -7.45 12.36
C GLY A 49 4.10 -6.78 11.11
N LEU A 50 3.91 -5.46 10.97
CA LEU A 50 4.36 -4.65 9.84
C LEU A 50 5.72 -3.98 10.09
N LEU A 51 6.17 -3.95 11.34
CA LEU A 51 7.48 -3.43 11.65
C LEU A 51 8.57 -4.35 11.09
N PRO A 52 9.72 -3.79 10.67
CA PRO A 52 10.87 -4.59 10.30
C PRO A 52 11.14 -5.61 11.40
N ARG A 53 11.36 -6.86 11.01
CA ARG A 53 11.88 -7.84 11.95
C ARG A 53 13.19 -7.25 12.45
N ALA A 54 13.32 -6.99 13.76
CA ALA A 54 14.57 -6.51 14.34
C ALA A 54 15.67 -7.33 13.68
N SER A 55 16.54 -6.66 12.91
CA SER A 55 17.59 -7.34 12.17
C SER A 55 18.27 -8.27 13.15
N GLU A 56 18.63 -9.49 12.72
CA GLU A 56 19.21 -10.50 13.61
C GLU A 56 20.45 -10.01 14.38
N SER A 57 20.95 -8.80 14.09
CA SER A 57 21.82 -7.99 14.91
C SER A 57 21.13 -7.45 16.18
N SER A 58 21.53 -7.95 17.33
CA SER A 58 21.22 -7.41 18.67
C SER A 58 21.73 -5.97 18.93
N ASN A 59 22.13 -5.21 17.90
CA ASN A 59 22.70 -3.87 18.00
C ASN A 59 21.63 -2.78 17.74
N PRO A 60 21.25 -1.97 18.75
CA PRO A 60 20.24 -0.92 18.61
C PRO A 60 20.56 0.13 17.53
N ILE A 61 21.85 0.42 17.31
CA ILE A 61 22.27 1.43 16.31
C ILE A 61 22.02 0.91 14.89
N GLU A 62 22.27 -0.37 14.65
CA GLU A 62 22.03 -1.00 13.35
C GLU A 62 20.53 -1.06 13.04
N ALA A 63 19.71 -1.39 14.04
CA ALA A 63 18.25 -1.38 13.91
C ALA A 63 17.71 0.02 13.58
N GLU A 64 18.19 1.07 14.27
CA GLU A 64 17.78 2.45 13.97
C GLU A 64 18.20 2.87 12.55
N ASN A 65 19.42 2.55 12.13
CA ASN A 65 19.90 2.86 10.79
C ASN A 65 19.11 2.12 9.69
N ASP A 66 18.73 0.86 9.91
CA ASP A 66 17.88 0.10 9.00
C ASP A 66 16.49 0.75 8.86
N GLU A 67 15.85 1.11 9.97
CA GLU A 67 14.55 1.77 9.96
C GLU A 67 14.60 3.16 9.27
N LEU A 68 15.67 3.93 9.51
CA LEU A 68 15.89 5.20 8.83
C LEU A 68 16.09 5.01 7.31
N GLN A 69 16.87 4.00 6.91
CA GLN A 69 17.07 3.69 5.50
C GLN A 69 15.75 3.28 4.82
N ARG A 70 14.93 2.44 5.47
CA ARG A 70 13.62 2.02 4.97
C ARG A 70 12.66 3.19 4.80
N PHE A 71 12.61 4.07 5.80
CA PHE A 71 11.77 5.27 5.75
C PHE A 71 12.21 6.23 4.63
N TYR A 72 13.52 6.39 4.47
CA TYR A 72 14.08 7.19 3.39
C TYR A 72 13.78 6.60 2.00
N ASP A 73 13.97 5.29 1.81
CA ASP A 73 13.64 4.56 0.57
C ASP A 73 12.16 4.74 0.20
N ASN A 74 11.25 4.68 1.19
CA ASN A 74 9.82 4.93 0.96
C ASN A 74 9.57 6.37 0.49
N LYS A 75 10.18 7.37 1.12
CA LYS A 75 10.04 8.77 0.68
C LYS A 75 10.54 8.97 -0.75
N LEU A 76 11.65 8.33 -1.14
CA LEU A 76 12.12 8.38 -2.53
C LEU A 76 11.11 7.75 -3.49
N ALA A 77 10.53 6.60 -3.14
CA ALA A 77 9.50 5.94 -3.93
C ALA A 77 8.22 6.80 -4.06
N ILE A 78 7.83 7.51 -3.00
CA ILE A 78 6.72 8.47 -3.01
C ILE A 78 6.98 9.60 -4.02
N GLU A 79 8.17 10.19 -4.01
CA GLU A 79 8.51 11.27 -4.94
C GLU A 79 8.55 10.78 -6.40
N GLU A 80 9.05 9.56 -6.63
CA GLU A 80 8.99 8.93 -7.96
C GLU A 80 7.54 8.69 -8.39
N ALA A 81 6.70 8.13 -7.51
CA ALA A 81 5.30 7.86 -7.80
C ALA A 81 4.52 9.14 -8.13
N ARG A 82 4.75 10.24 -7.41
CA ARG A 82 4.14 11.56 -7.68
C ARG A 82 4.53 12.11 -9.05
N ARG A 83 5.80 11.99 -9.46
CA ARG A 83 6.25 12.44 -10.79
C ARG A 83 5.57 11.66 -11.91
N ASN A 84 5.37 10.36 -11.70
CA ASN A 84 4.77 9.47 -12.69
C ASN A 84 3.23 9.51 -12.70
N ASN A 85 2.60 10.03 -11.65
CA ASN A 85 1.15 10.03 -11.46
C ASN A 85 0.68 11.39 -10.90
N PRO A 86 0.64 12.46 -11.73
CA PRO A 86 0.39 13.82 -11.25
C PRO A 86 -1.01 14.06 -10.67
N GLU A 87 -1.98 13.22 -11.03
CA GLU A 87 -3.37 13.28 -10.53
C GLU A 87 -3.58 12.51 -9.21
N ALA A 88 -2.54 11.87 -8.68
CA ALA A 88 -2.62 11.04 -7.48
C ALA A 88 -1.73 11.58 -6.35
N THR A 89 -2.22 11.44 -5.13
CA THR A 89 -1.48 11.78 -3.91
C THR A 89 -0.86 10.52 -3.33
N PHE A 90 0.42 10.62 -2.98
CA PHE A 90 1.18 9.57 -2.29
C PHE A 90 1.79 10.17 -1.03
N ASP A 91 1.75 9.46 0.08
CA ASP A 91 2.34 9.88 1.35
C ASP A 91 2.77 8.64 2.17
N TYR A 92 3.41 8.89 3.31
CA TYR A 92 3.88 7.86 4.24
C TYR A 92 3.01 7.77 5.51
N ASN A 93 1.83 8.40 5.52
CA ASN A 93 0.94 8.47 6.68
C ASN A 93 0.10 7.19 6.79
N HIS A 94 0.78 6.05 6.84
CA HIS A 94 0.17 4.73 6.96
C HIS A 94 1.10 3.73 7.66
N PRO A 95 0.57 2.63 8.23
CA PRO A 95 1.36 1.64 8.99
C PRO A 95 2.42 0.86 8.21
N PHE A 96 2.41 0.93 6.89
CA PHE A 96 3.34 0.18 6.02
C PHE A 96 4.64 0.94 5.71
N ALA A 97 4.85 2.13 6.27
CA ALA A 97 5.89 3.04 5.79
C ALA A 97 7.34 2.55 5.96
N LEU A 98 7.57 1.51 6.78
CA LEU A 98 8.88 0.89 7.00
C LEU A 98 9.07 -0.44 6.25
N MET A 99 8.06 -0.90 5.51
CA MET A 99 8.20 -2.10 4.71
C MET A 99 8.99 -1.80 3.44
N THR A 100 9.97 -2.65 3.13
CA THR A 100 10.54 -2.65 1.79
C THR A 100 9.50 -3.08 0.76
N GLN A 101 9.70 -2.72 -0.50
CA GLN A 101 8.82 -3.15 -1.60
C GLN A 101 8.65 -4.67 -1.67
N ALA A 102 9.70 -5.43 -1.35
CA ALA A 102 9.68 -6.89 -1.34
C ALA A 102 8.84 -7.43 -0.18
N GLU A 103 9.02 -6.92 1.04
CA GLU A 103 8.20 -7.30 2.19
C GLU A 103 6.73 -6.90 2.00
N PHE A 104 6.47 -5.70 1.49
CA PHE A 104 5.11 -5.24 1.20
C PHE A 104 4.46 -6.13 0.15
N LYS A 105 5.19 -6.48 -0.92
CA LYS A 105 4.71 -7.42 -1.93
C LYS A 105 4.31 -8.75 -1.28
N MET A 106 5.20 -9.36 -0.50
CA MET A 106 4.92 -10.62 0.20
C MET A 106 3.72 -10.51 1.15
N PHE A 107 3.54 -9.36 1.80
CA PHE A 107 2.42 -9.13 2.72
C PHE A 107 1.06 -9.04 2.00
N VAL A 108 1.01 -8.40 0.83
CA VAL A 108 -0.24 -8.21 0.07
C VAL A 108 -0.49 -9.28 -0.98
N GLU A 109 0.51 -10.14 -1.26
CA GLU A 109 0.43 -11.17 -2.28
C GLU A 109 -0.77 -12.08 -2.05
N GLY A 110 -1.62 -12.19 -3.08
CA GLY A 110 -2.78 -13.07 -3.08
C GLY A 110 -2.45 -14.44 -3.66
N VAL A 111 -3.38 -15.38 -3.52
CA VAL A 111 -3.27 -16.67 -4.20
C VAL A 111 -3.42 -16.51 -5.72
N SER A 112 -2.57 -17.21 -6.49
CA SER A 112 -2.73 -17.27 -7.95
C SER A 112 -4.02 -18.01 -8.30
N MET A 113 -4.79 -17.45 -9.25
CA MET A 113 -6.02 -18.06 -9.78
C MET A 113 -5.84 -18.55 -11.21
N GLU A 114 -4.61 -18.82 -11.63
CA GLU A 114 -4.29 -19.15 -13.02
C GLU A 114 -5.01 -20.41 -13.51
N GLU A 115 -5.05 -21.46 -12.69
CA GLU A 115 -5.77 -22.70 -13.00
C GLU A 115 -7.29 -22.47 -13.09
N SER A 116 -7.84 -21.61 -12.23
CA SER A 116 -9.26 -21.25 -12.21
C SER A 116 -9.69 -20.37 -13.38
N ARG A 117 -8.76 -19.69 -14.09
CA ARG A 117 -9.08 -18.87 -15.26
C ARG A 117 -9.78 -19.67 -16.37
N SER A 118 -9.41 -20.94 -16.54
CA SER A 118 -10.03 -21.83 -17.52
C SER A 118 -11.51 -22.09 -17.20
N ALA A 119 -11.83 -22.33 -15.92
CA ALA A 119 -13.18 -22.55 -15.43
C ALA A 119 -14.06 -21.28 -15.49
N PHE A 120 -13.48 -20.08 -15.41
CA PHE A 120 -14.25 -18.84 -15.59
C PHE A 120 -14.66 -18.62 -17.05
N ARG A 121 -13.88 -19.08 -18.02
CA ARG A 121 -14.19 -18.92 -19.46
C ARG A 121 -15.35 -19.78 -19.94
N SER A 122 -15.74 -20.80 -19.18
CA SER A 122 -16.87 -21.67 -19.50
C SER A 122 -18.20 -21.21 -18.87
N VAL A 123 -18.20 -20.14 -18.07
CA VAL A 123 -19.42 -19.58 -17.49
C VAL A 123 -20.17 -18.79 -18.57
N PRO A 124 -21.49 -19.00 -18.75
CA PRO A 124 -22.28 -18.20 -19.69
C PRO A 124 -22.17 -16.71 -19.38
N GLU A 125 -21.87 -15.92 -20.39
CA GLU A 125 -21.86 -14.47 -20.26
C GLU A 125 -23.30 -13.94 -20.06
N ALA A 126 -23.45 -12.99 -19.14
CA ALA A 126 -24.71 -12.27 -19.01
C ALA A 126 -24.82 -11.25 -20.14
N ASP A 127 -25.91 -11.31 -20.90
CA ASP A 127 -26.21 -10.30 -21.91
C ASP A 127 -26.67 -9.01 -21.22
N LEU A 128 -25.72 -8.07 -21.04
CA LEU A 128 -25.98 -6.80 -20.39
C LEU A 128 -26.43 -5.77 -21.42
N ASN A 129 -27.71 -5.39 -21.36
CA ASN A 129 -28.20 -4.28 -22.18
C ASN A 129 -27.69 -2.92 -21.65
N VAL A 130 -26.52 -2.51 -22.13
CA VAL A 130 -25.87 -1.25 -21.73
C VAL A 130 -26.49 0.00 -22.36
N THR A 131 -27.41 -0.13 -23.32
CA THR A 131 -28.06 1.03 -23.97
C THR A 131 -28.99 1.82 -23.04
N SER A 132 -29.35 1.24 -21.88
CA SER A 132 -30.17 1.89 -20.85
C SER A 132 -29.37 2.47 -19.68
N VAL A 133 -28.04 2.43 -19.70
CA VAL A 133 -27.23 2.99 -18.60
C VAL A 133 -27.27 4.52 -18.68
N LYS A 134 -28.06 5.13 -17.78
CA LYS A 134 -28.38 6.58 -17.79
C LYS A 134 -27.49 7.43 -16.86
N ALA A 135 -26.72 6.82 -15.97
CA ALA A 135 -25.97 7.57 -14.97
C ALA A 135 -24.60 8.01 -15.52
N ALA A 136 -24.27 9.30 -15.39
CA ALA A 136 -22.95 9.84 -15.72
C ALA A 136 -21.87 9.39 -14.73
N SER A 137 -22.25 9.10 -13.48
CA SER A 137 -21.40 8.56 -12.42
C SER A 137 -22.25 7.81 -11.40
N VAL A 138 -21.74 6.72 -10.82
CA VAL A 138 -22.40 5.98 -9.75
C VAL A 138 -21.40 5.73 -8.63
N ASP A 139 -21.77 6.12 -7.41
CA ASP A 139 -21.06 5.75 -6.19
C ASP A 139 -21.94 4.82 -5.36
N TRP A 140 -21.54 3.55 -5.23
CA TRP A 140 -22.30 2.55 -4.48
C TRP A 140 -22.12 2.67 -2.96
N THR A 141 -21.11 3.43 -2.50
CA THR A 141 -20.80 3.61 -1.07
C THR A 141 -21.84 4.48 -0.37
N THR A 142 -22.58 5.31 -1.10
CA THR A 142 -23.69 6.10 -0.55
C THR A 142 -24.93 5.25 -0.26
N GLY A 143 -24.98 4.01 -0.78
CA GLY A 143 -26.03 3.04 -0.53
C GLY A 143 -25.75 2.14 0.67
N LYS A 144 -26.70 1.26 1.01
CA LYS A 144 -26.52 0.21 2.05
C LYS A 144 -25.84 -1.05 1.53
N CYS A 145 -25.41 -1.03 0.27
CA CYS A 145 -24.95 -2.19 -0.48
C CYS A 145 -23.45 -2.46 -0.28
N VAL A 146 -22.68 -1.45 0.16
CA VAL A 146 -21.24 -1.58 0.36
C VAL A 146 -20.94 -1.70 1.85
N ASN A 147 -20.27 -2.78 2.23
CA ASN A 147 -19.81 -2.98 3.60
C ASN A 147 -18.67 -2.00 3.96
N PRO A 148 -18.46 -1.70 5.25
CA PRO A 148 -17.25 -1.00 5.70
C PRO A 148 -15.98 -1.69 5.21
N VAL A 149 -14.93 -0.90 4.95
CA VAL A 149 -13.62 -1.41 4.55
C VAL A 149 -13.10 -2.39 5.60
N ARG A 150 -12.64 -3.55 5.13
CA ARG A 150 -12.08 -4.62 5.97
C ARG A 150 -10.60 -4.82 5.66
N ASN A 151 -9.88 -5.44 6.59
CA ASN A 151 -8.46 -5.76 6.45
C ASN A 151 -8.28 -7.26 6.16
N GLN A 152 -7.58 -7.60 5.06
CA GLN A 152 -7.30 -8.98 4.66
C GLN A 152 -6.21 -9.67 5.49
N GLY A 153 -5.40 -8.89 6.21
CA GLY A 153 -4.21 -9.38 6.91
C GLY A 153 -3.21 -10.05 5.97
N GLN A 154 -2.46 -11.02 6.49
CA GLN A 154 -1.39 -11.74 5.78
C GLN A 154 -1.87 -13.04 5.11
N CYS A 155 -3.18 -13.23 4.94
CA CYS A 155 -3.75 -14.52 4.54
C CYS A 155 -3.74 -14.76 3.01
N GLY A 156 -3.44 -13.73 2.19
CA GLY A 156 -3.62 -13.80 0.73
C GLY A 156 -5.08 -14.00 0.30
N SER A 157 -6.03 -13.57 1.14
CA SER A 157 -7.48 -13.83 1.00
C SER A 157 -8.24 -12.76 0.20
N CYS A 158 -7.55 -11.87 -0.50
CA CYS A 158 -8.16 -10.76 -1.26
C CYS A 158 -9.26 -11.22 -2.24
N TRP A 159 -9.14 -12.44 -2.79
CA TRP A 159 -10.16 -13.06 -3.65
C TRP A 159 -11.49 -13.28 -2.93
N ALA A 160 -11.46 -13.74 -1.68
CA ALA A 160 -12.65 -14.00 -0.87
C ALA A 160 -13.30 -12.67 -0.45
N PHE A 161 -12.49 -11.67 -0.08
CA PHE A 161 -12.97 -10.33 0.23
C PHE A 161 -13.67 -9.68 -0.97
N SER A 162 -13.09 -9.82 -2.17
CA SER A 162 -13.68 -9.34 -3.42
C SER A 162 -15.03 -10.02 -3.71
N ALA A 163 -15.13 -11.34 -3.51
CA ALA A 163 -16.37 -12.09 -3.70
C ALA A 163 -17.47 -11.67 -2.70
N VAL A 164 -17.13 -11.53 -1.42
CA VAL A 164 -18.06 -11.14 -0.35
C VAL A 164 -18.54 -9.69 -0.53
N ALA A 165 -17.65 -8.77 -0.91
CA ALA A 165 -18.00 -7.37 -1.16
C ALA A 165 -19.08 -7.27 -2.25
N ARG A 166 -18.95 -8.04 -3.34
CA ARG A 166 -19.98 -8.14 -4.38
C ARG A 166 -21.26 -8.79 -3.86
N GLY A 167 -21.17 -9.89 -3.11
CA GLY A 167 -22.36 -10.57 -2.58
C GLY A 167 -23.21 -9.69 -1.65
N ALA A 168 -22.57 -8.85 -0.84
CA ALA A 168 -23.26 -7.91 0.04
C ALA A 168 -24.06 -6.84 -0.74
N THR A 169 -23.57 -6.41 -1.91
CA THR A 169 -24.30 -5.45 -2.75
C THR A 169 -25.60 -6.00 -3.31
N ALA A 170 -25.70 -7.32 -3.51
CA ALA A 170 -26.88 -7.99 -4.05
C ALA A 170 -27.98 -8.28 -3.01
N GLY A 171 -27.69 -8.11 -1.71
CA GLY A 171 -28.62 -8.39 -0.60
C GLY A 171 -29.68 -7.32 -0.34
N GLY A 172 -29.61 -6.16 -1.03
CA GLY A 172 -30.56 -5.06 -0.91
C GLY A 172 -31.92 -5.31 -1.59
N ARG A 173 -32.46 -6.53 -1.52
CA ARG A 173 -33.83 -6.82 -1.95
C ARG A 173 -34.78 -6.14 -0.96
N THR A 174 -35.34 -4.99 -1.34
CA THR A 174 -36.54 -4.45 -0.69
C THR A 174 -37.62 -5.53 -0.72
N PRO A 175 -38.13 -6.00 0.45
CA PRO A 175 -39.32 -6.85 0.44
C PRO A 175 -40.52 -6.04 -0.08
N PRO A 176 -41.54 -6.71 -0.65
CA PRO A 176 -42.73 -6.07 -1.22
C PRO A 176 -43.49 -5.21 -0.22
#